data_AF-A0A956QXZ3-F1
#
_entry.id   AF-A0A956QXZ3-F1
#
_cell.length_a   1.000
_cell.length_b   1.000
_cell.length_c   1.000
_cell.angle_alpha   90.00
_cell.angle_beta   90.00
_cell.angle_gamma   90.00
#
_symmetry.space_group_name_H-M   'P 1'
#
loop_
_entity.id
_entity.type
_entity.pdbx_description
1 polymer ?
#
loop_
_entity_poly.entity_id
_entity_poly.type
_entity_poly.pdbx_seq_one_letter_code
_entity_poly.pdbx_strand_id
1 'polypeptide(L)'
;MKLHPASSFLLTAACASAVCACYSSALPVWSRSDRARLGQIMDQINLSRQEIARRDQLLLDEVRGVRQRLALRIKQLDSFKGARPELLPTTVDDCRYLASELAGGLGSNPFDSSKDRERLSLVFLSSLSKNDLAAIRSNPPASWRAEPGTITIIHNGYDLAVFWGASADGRPLRNLETGEFRILTLQLSR
;
A
#
# COMPACT_ATOMS: atom_id res chain seq x y z
N MET A 1 -38.06 -6.05 85.39
CA MET A 1 -36.91 -5.13 85.37
C MET A 1 -35.63 -5.95 85.37
N LYS A 2 -34.63 -5.52 84.60
CA LYS A 2 -33.36 -6.20 84.22
C LYS A 2 -33.41 -6.97 82.90
N LEU A 3 -33.34 -6.16 81.83
CA LEU A 3 -32.69 -6.52 80.57
C LEU A 3 -31.19 -6.72 80.82
N HIS A 4 -30.62 -7.78 80.25
CA HIS A 4 -29.22 -7.76 79.83
C HIS A 4 -29.14 -8.24 78.37
N PRO A 5 -28.50 -7.45 77.48
CA PRO A 5 -28.26 -7.79 76.09
C PRO A 5 -26.87 -8.44 75.96
N ALA A 6 -26.71 -9.36 74.99
CA ALA A 6 -25.48 -9.57 74.20
C ALA A 6 -25.37 -11.05 73.78
N SER A 7 -25.99 -11.40 72.66
CA SER A 7 -25.57 -12.57 71.88
C SER A 7 -26.13 -12.51 70.46
N SER A 8 -26.04 -11.33 69.83
CA SER A 8 -26.36 -11.10 68.41
C SER A 8 -25.13 -10.72 67.58
N PHE A 9 -23.94 -11.24 67.92
CA PHE A 9 -22.69 -10.90 67.23
C PHE A 9 -21.72 -12.07 67.01
N LEU A 10 -22.20 -13.32 67.01
CA LEU A 10 -21.34 -14.51 66.77
C LEU A 10 -21.84 -15.39 65.61
N LEU A 11 -22.44 -14.81 64.57
CA LEU A 11 -22.80 -15.56 63.36
C LEU A 11 -22.39 -14.88 62.04
N THR A 12 -21.70 -13.74 62.09
CA THR A 12 -21.23 -13.00 60.90
C THR A 12 -19.71 -12.87 60.78
N ALA A 13 -18.93 -13.61 61.58
CA ALA A 13 -17.46 -13.62 61.50
C ALA A 13 -16.85 -15.00 61.20
N ALA A 14 -17.66 -16.06 61.10
CA ALA A 14 -17.18 -17.40 60.75
C ALA A 14 -17.21 -17.70 59.23
N CYS A 15 -17.91 -16.90 58.44
CA CYS A 15 -17.96 -17.09 56.98
C CYS A 15 -16.91 -16.26 56.21
N ALA A 16 -16.29 -15.24 56.83
CA ALA A 16 -15.30 -14.39 56.16
C ALA A 16 -13.85 -14.94 56.26
N SER A 17 -13.56 -15.80 57.23
CA SER A 17 -12.23 -16.42 57.40
C SER A 17 -12.07 -17.76 56.68
N ALA A 18 -13.16 -18.42 56.29
CA ALA A 18 -13.12 -19.63 55.46
C ALA A 18 -12.98 -19.33 53.96
N VAL A 19 -13.34 -18.12 53.51
CA VAL A 19 -13.25 -17.73 52.09
C VAL A 19 -11.89 -17.11 51.74
N CYS A 20 -11.15 -16.55 52.71
CA CYS A 20 -9.79 -16.07 52.49
C CYS A 20 -8.69 -17.15 52.59
N ALA A 21 -8.97 -18.34 53.13
CA ALA A 21 -7.97 -19.40 53.29
C ALA A 21 -7.89 -20.40 52.11
N CYS A 22 -8.81 -20.34 51.15
CA CYS A 22 -8.82 -21.23 49.98
C CYS A 22 -8.36 -20.55 48.67
N TYR A 23 -8.03 -19.26 48.71
CA TYR A 23 -7.58 -18.50 47.53
C TYR A 23 -6.08 -18.12 47.57
N SER A 24 -5.29 -18.76 48.43
CA SER A 24 -3.84 -18.48 48.57
C SER A 24 -2.93 -19.63 48.12
N SER A 25 -3.45 -20.67 47.47
CA SER A 25 -2.62 -21.83 47.07
C SER A 25 -2.91 -22.31 45.66
N ALA A 26 -2.73 -21.44 44.66
CA ALA A 26 -2.58 -21.89 43.27
C ALA A 26 -1.89 -20.86 42.37
N LEU A 27 -0.90 -20.11 42.89
CA LEU A 27 0.12 -19.62 41.95
C LEU A 27 0.95 -20.84 41.57
N PRO A 28 1.04 -21.22 40.28
CA PRO A 28 1.82 -22.38 39.87
C PRO A 28 3.25 -22.18 40.37
N VAL A 29 3.73 -23.10 41.21
CA VAL A 29 5.13 -23.08 41.65
C VAL A 29 5.96 -23.52 40.46
N TRP A 30 6.54 -22.54 39.75
CA TRP A 30 7.37 -22.79 38.57
C TRP A 30 8.55 -23.68 38.96
N SER A 31 8.65 -24.84 38.32
CA SER A 31 9.77 -25.75 38.53
C SER A 31 11.07 -25.06 38.08
N ARG A 32 12.23 -25.52 38.58
CA ARG A 32 13.53 -24.99 38.11
C ARG A 32 13.69 -25.15 36.59
N SER A 33 13.14 -26.22 36.01
CA SER A 33 13.10 -26.44 34.56
C SER A 33 12.23 -25.41 33.83
N ASP A 34 11.08 -25.01 34.38
CA ASP A 34 10.21 -24.01 33.73
C ASP A 34 10.86 -22.62 33.73
N ARG A 35 11.56 -22.28 34.82
CA ARG A 35 12.37 -21.04 34.89
C ARG A 35 13.53 -21.04 33.90
N ALA A 36 14.21 -22.17 33.73
CA ALA A 36 15.29 -22.30 32.76
C ALA A 36 14.77 -22.19 31.31
N ARG A 37 13.63 -22.82 31.00
CA ARG A 37 12.96 -22.70 29.69
C ARG A 37 12.53 -21.27 29.40
N LEU A 38 11.96 -20.56 30.38
CA LEU A 38 11.64 -19.15 30.23
C LEU A 38 12.87 -18.29 29.96
N GLY A 39 13.99 -18.56 30.65
CA GLY A 39 15.26 -17.88 30.41
C GLY A 39 15.70 -18.03 28.95
N GLN A 40 15.70 -19.27 28.43
CA GLN A 40 16.02 -19.55 27.03
C GLN A 40 15.09 -18.84 26.05
N ILE A 41 13.78 -18.83 26.33
CA ILE A 41 12.79 -18.11 25.51
C ILE A 41 13.06 -16.60 25.54
N MET A 42 13.37 -16.03 26.70
CA MET A 42 13.67 -14.61 26.84
C MET A 42 14.93 -14.22 26.07
N ASP A 43 15.98 -15.04 26.17
CA ASP A 43 17.24 -14.84 25.44
C ASP A 43 17.01 -14.91 23.94
N GLN A 44 16.20 -15.86 23.49
CA GLN A 44 15.86 -15.99 22.08
C GLN A 44 15.00 -14.84 21.55
N ILE A 45 14.10 -14.29 22.37
CA ILE A 45 13.34 -13.07 22.05
C ILE A 45 14.28 -11.87 21.95
N ASN A 46 15.24 -11.73 22.88
CA ASN A 46 16.20 -10.63 22.88
C ASN A 46 17.11 -10.67 21.64
N LEU A 47 17.62 -11.85 21.29
CA LEU A 47 18.39 -12.06 20.06
C LEU A 47 17.57 -11.75 18.81
N SER A 48 16.31 -12.19 18.77
CA SER A 48 15.41 -11.90 17.65
C SER A 48 15.14 -10.41 17.50
N ARG A 49 14.96 -9.68 18.62
CA ARG A 49 14.78 -8.22 18.61
C ARG A 49 16.02 -7.49 18.10
N GLN A 50 17.21 -7.93 18.48
CA GLN A 50 18.45 -7.35 17.98
C GLN A 50 18.61 -7.56 16.46
N GLU A 51 18.30 -8.75 15.96
CA GLU A 51 18.40 -9.03 14.53
C GLU A 51 17.35 -8.26 13.72
N ILE A 52 16.13 -8.11 14.24
CA ILE A 52 15.09 -7.27 13.61
C ILE A 52 15.58 -5.80 13.55
N ALA A 53 16.07 -5.25 14.65
CA ALA A 53 16.59 -3.89 14.69
C ALA A 53 17.76 -3.68 13.70
N ARG A 54 18.63 -4.68 13.56
CA ARG A 54 19.73 -4.65 12.58
C ARG A 54 19.22 -4.61 11.15
N ARG A 55 18.19 -5.40 10.82
CA ARG A 55 17.58 -5.43 9.49
C ARG A 55 16.84 -4.14 9.18
N ASP A 56 16.10 -3.60 10.13
CA ASP A 56 15.41 -2.33 9.99
C ASP A 56 16.40 -1.20 9.69
N GLN A 57 17.55 -1.18 10.38
CA GLN A 57 18.61 -0.20 10.12
C GLN A 57 19.19 -0.32 8.71
N LEU A 58 19.43 -1.55 8.22
CA LEU A 58 19.90 -1.78 6.85
C LEU A 58 18.91 -1.28 5.80
N LEU A 59 17.61 -1.56 5.99
CA LEU A 59 16.55 -1.08 5.10
C LEU A 59 16.47 0.46 5.07
N LEU A 60 16.60 1.10 6.23
CA LEU A 60 16.62 2.57 6.32
C LEU A 60 17.80 3.18 5.57
N ASP A 61 18.99 2.58 5.68
CA ASP A 61 20.17 3.04 4.95
C ASP A 61 20.05 2.81 3.45
N GLU A 62 19.44 1.70 3.02
CA GLU A 62 19.15 1.44 1.61
C GLU A 62 18.16 2.45 1.03
N VAL A 63 17.05 2.72 1.74
CA VAL A 63 16.06 3.73 1.36
C VAL A 63 16.72 5.11 1.28
N ARG A 64 17.60 5.45 2.23
CA ARG A 64 18.39 6.70 2.18
C ARG A 64 19.25 6.77 0.93
N GLY A 65 19.94 5.68 0.58
CA GLY A 65 20.76 5.59 -0.63
C GLY A 65 19.94 5.75 -1.92
N VAL A 66 18.76 5.12 -2.00
CA VAL A 66 17.84 5.28 -3.13
C VAL A 66 17.39 6.74 -3.26
N ARG A 67 16.99 7.38 -2.16
CA ARG A 67 16.56 8.79 -2.16
C ARG A 67 17.67 9.72 -2.64
N GLN A 68 18.91 9.49 -2.22
CA GLN A 68 20.07 10.29 -2.68
C GLN A 68 20.32 10.12 -4.18
N ARG A 69 20.29 8.89 -4.71
CA ARG A 69 20.44 8.63 -6.15
C ARG A 69 19.33 9.30 -6.97
N LEU A 70 18.09 9.20 -6.50
CA LEU A 70 16.96 9.85 -7.15
C LEU A 70 17.10 11.37 -7.14
N ALA A 71 17.50 11.97 -6.01
CA ALA A 71 17.73 13.41 -5.91
C ALA A 71 18.84 13.90 -6.85
N LEU A 72 19.94 13.14 -6.99
CA LEU A 72 20.99 13.43 -7.96
C LEU A 72 20.46 13.37 -9.39
N ARG A 73 19.63 12.37 -9.72
CA ARG A 73 19.05 12.23 -11.05
C ARG A 73 18.07 13.36 -11.38
N ILE A 74 17.27 13.80 -10.41
CA ILE A 74 16.39 14.97 -10.55
C ILE A 74 17.21 16.23 -10.82
N LYS A 75 18.29 16.48 -10.08
CA LYS A 75 19.19 17.61 -10.34
C LYS A 75 19.82 17.56 -11.74
N GLN A 76 20.21 16.37 -12.22
CA GLN A 76 20.71 16.20 -13.60
C GLN A 76 19.62 16.51 -14.64
N LEU A 77 18.38 16.11 -14.38
CA LEU A 77 17.24 16.41 -15.27
C LEU A 77 16.92 17.91 -15.27
N ASP A 78 16.98 18.59 -14.13
CA ASP A 78 16.78 20.04 -14.06
C ASP A 78 17.94 20.81 -14.71
N SER A 79 19.17 20.27 -14.69
CA SER A 79 20.29 20.76 -15.50
C SER A 79 20.04 20.60 -17.01
N PHE A 80 19.26 19.61 -17.43
CA PHE A 80 18.87 19.42 -18.83
C PHE A 80 17.74 20.35 -19.27
N LYS A 81 16.88 20.84 -18.35
CA LYS A 81 15.82 21.81 -18.66
C LYS A 81 16.35 23.21 -19.07
N GLY A 82 17.64 23.47 -18.91
CA GLY A 82 18.32 24.66 -19.44
C GLY A 82 18.77 24.53 -20.91
N ALA A 83 18.73 23.33 -21.49
CA ALA A 83 19.03 23.13 -22.91
C ALA A 83 17.74 23.27 -23.74
N ARG A 84 17.74 24.27 -24.62
CA ARG A 84 16.70 24.57 -25.62
C ARG A 84 16.21 23.27 -26.31
N PRO A 85 14.90 23.11 -26.56
CA PRO A 85 14.35 21.86 -27.08
C PRO A 85 14.69 21.76 -28.56
N GLU A 86 15.63 20.89 -28.89
CA GLU A 86 15.89 20.52 -30.28
C GLU A 86 15.82 18.99 -30.37
N LEU A 87 14.84 18.53 -31.15
CA LEU A 87 14.63 17.17 -31.64
C LEU A 87 14.02 16.15 -30.65
N LEU A 88 12.73 16.34 -30.36
CA LEU A 88 11.81 15.19 -30.29
C LEU A 88 10.84 15.32 -31.48
N PRO A 89 10.55 14.23 -32.21
CA PRO A 89 9.77 14.28 -33.43
C PRO A 89 8.39 14.90 -33.17
N THR A 90 8.18 16.03 -33.85
CA THR A 90 6.90 16.55 -34.35
C THR A 90 6.01 15.38 -34.76
N THR A 91 4.81 15.21 -34.23
CA THR A 91 3.69 16.14 -34.34
C THR A 91 2.77 16.05 -33.11
N VAL A 92 2.39 17.22 -32.59
CA VAL A 92 1.36 17.35 -31.54
C VAL A 92 -0.07 17.07 -32.09
N ASP A 93 -0.18 16.77 -33.39
CA ASP A 93 -1.45 16.51 -34.08
C ASP A 93 -2.16 15.23 -33.65
N ASP A 94 -1.45 14.25 -33.06
CA ASP A 94 -2.05 12.99 -32.63
C ASP A 94 -2.75 13.06 -31.26
N CYS A 95 -2.58 14.17 -30.54
CA CYS A 95 -3.16 14.38 -29.21
C CYS A 95 -4.29 15.40 -29.28
N ARG A 96 -5.37 15.10 -30.03
CA ARG A 96 -6.60 15.93 -30.08
C ARG A 96 -7.11 16.31 -28.67
N TYR A 97 -6.86 15.47 -27.68
CA TYR A 97 -7.17 15.70 -26.27
C TYR A 97 -6.34 16.83 -25.62
N LEU A 98 -5.02 16.85 -25.84
CA LEU A 98 -4.14 17.92 -25.33
C LEU A 98 -4.43 19.24 -26.04
N ALA A 99 -4.72 19.19 -27.34
CA ALA A 99 -5.11 20.37 -28.12
C ALA A 99 -6.43 20.98 -27.63
N SER A 100 -7.42 20.18 -27.21
CA SER A 100 -8.69 20.69 -26.67
C SER A 100 -8.57 21.31 -25.28
N GLU A 101 -7.70 20.79 -24.40
CA GLU A 101 -7.45 21.46 -23.11
C GLU A 101 -6.59 22.73 -23.28
N LEU A 102 -5.65 22.75 -24.22
CA LEU A 102 -4.87 23.95 -24.56
C LEU A 102 -5.71 25.04 -25.26
N ALA A 103 -6.69 24.67 -26.08
CA ALA A 103 -7.59 25.61 -26.74
C ALA A 103 -8.76 26.07 -25.84
N GLY A 104 -9.03 25.35 -24.75
CA GLY A 104 -10.23 25.50 -23.94
C GLY A 104 -10.16 26.49 -22.77
N GLY A 105 -9.01 27.08 -22.43
CA GLY A 105 -8.98 28.02 -21.31
C GLY A 105 -7.62 28.58 -20.94
N LEU A 106 -7.31 29.76 -21.45
CA LEU A 106 -6.44 30.72 -20.76
C LEU A 106 -7.16 31.16 -19.47
N GLY A 107 -7.10 30.35 -18.41
CA GLY A 107 -7.92 30.67 -17.24
C GLY A 107 -7.77 29.79 -16.00
N SER A 108 -6.74 28.94 -15.89
CA SER A 108 -6.38 28.37 -14.59
C SER A 108 -4.94 27.93 -14.59
N ASN A 109 -4.24 28.32 -13.53
CA ASN A 109 -2.91 27.85 -13.19
C ASN A 109 -2.83 26.32 -13.37
N PRO A 110 -1.81 25.74 -14.04
CA PRO A 110 -1.67 24.28 -14.23
C PRO A 110 -1.38 23.51 -12.93
N PHE A 111 -1.62 24.14 -11.77
CA PHE A 111 -1.46 23.63 -10.43
C PHE A 111 -2.74 23.78 -9.59
N ASP A 112 -3.87 24.19 -10.18
CA ASP A 112 -5.18 24.14 -9.51
C ASP A 112 -5.70 22.69 -9.42
N SER A 113 -5.01 21.92 -8.58
CA SER A 113 -5.10 20.48 -8.35
C SER A 113 -6.40 20.00 -7.69
N SER A 114 -7.39 20.88 -7.52
CA SER A 114 -8.66 20.52 -6.87
C SER A 114 -9.70 19.93 -7.84
N LYS A 115 -9.57 20.22 -9.15
CA LYS A 115 -10.46 19.70 -10.21
C LYS A 115 -9.82 18.65 -11.11
N ASP A 116 -8.50 18.56 -11.15
CA ASP A 116 -7.75 17.43 -11.74
C ASP A 116 -7.79 16.22 -10.80
N ARG A 117 -9.02 15.83 -10.41
CA ARG A 117 -9.29 14.61 -9.66
C ARG A 117 -8.59 13.46 -10.37
N GLU A 118 -7.78 12.75 -9.60
CA GLU A 118 -6.97 11.60 -9.99
C GLU A 118 -7.59 10.83 -11.16
N ARG A 119 -7.10 11.08 -12.37
CA ARG A 119 -7.50 10.36 -13.59
C ARG A 119 -6.89 8.95 -13.62
N LEU A 120 -6.72 8.33 -12.46
CA LEU A 120 -6.09 7.02 -12.29
C LEU A 120 -7.10 6.07 -11.65
N SER A 121 -7.44 5.02 -12.39
CA SER A 121 -8.34 3.96 -11.92
C SER A 121 -7.54 2.69 -11.64
N LEU A 122 -7.60 2.19 -10.41
CA LEU A 122 -6.95 0.95 -10.01
C LEU A 122 -8.00 -0.16 -9.87
N VAL A 123 -7.81 -1.25 -10.59
CA VAL A 123 -8.75 -2.38 -10.64
C VAL A 123 -8.02 -3.65 -10.25
N PHE A 124 -8.46 -4.29 -9.18
CA PHE A 124 -7.95 -5.60 -8.77
C PHE A 124 -8.71 -6.71 -9.50
N LEU A 125 -7.97 -7.59 -10.18
CA LEU A 125 -8.51 -8.75 -10.87
C LEU A 125 -7.62 -9.97 -10.59
N SER A 126 -7.99 -10.75 -9.57
CA SER A 126 -7.22 -11.92 -9.13
C SER A 126 -7.08 -13.01 -10.19
N SER A 127 -8.02 -13.08 -11.15
CA SER A 127 -8.01 -14.05 -12.24
C SER A 127 -7.09 -13.67 -13.41
N LEU A 128 -6.45 -12.49 -13.37
CA LEU A 128 -5.57 -12.04 -14.44
C LEU A 128 -4.35 -12.97 -14.57
N SER A 129 -4.24 -13.60 -15.73
CA SER A 129 -3.18 -14.55 -16.06
C SER A 129 -2.23 -14.02 -17.13
N LYS A 130 -1.09 -14.71 -17.33
CA LYS A 130 -0.12 -14.35 -18.36
C LYS A 130 -0.69 -14.49 -19.78
N ASN A 131 -1.55 -15.49 -20.00
CA ASN A 131 -2.21 -15.69 -21.28
C ASN A 131 -3.15 -14.51 -21.62
N ASP A 132 -3.79 -13.94 -20.59
CA ASP A 132 -4.66 -12.78 -20.75
C ASP A 132 -3.88 -11.55 -21.19
N LEU A 133 -2.64 -11.34 -20.72
CA LEU A 133 -1.83 -10.19 -21.11
C LEU A 133 -1.63 -10.09 -22.63
N ALA A 134 -1.29 -11.22 -23.27
CA ALA A 134 -1.12 -11.29 -24.72
C ALA A 134 -2.45 -11.06 -25.44
N ALA A 135 -3.52 -11.73 -24.99
CA ALA A 135 -4.84 -11.60 -25.59
C ALA A 135 -5.40 -10.17 -25.49
N ILE A 136 -5.26 -9.53 -24.33
CA ILE A 136 -5.70 -8.17 -24.05
C ILE A 136 -4.96 -7.16 -24.92
N ARG A 137 -3.65 -7.34 -25.13
CA ARG A 137 -2.85 -6.42 -25.96
C ARG A 137 -3.32 -6.43 -27.41
N SER A 138 -3.68 -7.60 -27.94
CA SER A 138 -4.18 -7.73 -29.32
C SER A 138 -5.66 -7.34 -29.45
N ASN A 139 -6.48 -7.72 -28.48
CA ASN A 139 -7.93 -7.51 -28.51
C ASN A 139 -8.47 -7.25 -27.10
N PRO A 140 -8.40 -5.99 -26.61
CA PRO A 140 -8.96 -5.63 -25.33
C PRO A 140 -10.48 -5.78 -25.34
N PRO A 141 -11.10 -6.11 -24.18
CA PRO A 141 -12.54 -6.25 -24.07
C PRO A 141 -13.27 -4.99 -24.56
N ALA A 142 -14.28 -5.19 -25.42
CA ALA A 142 -15.07 -4.09 -25.97
C ALA A 142 -15.85 -3.31 -24.89
N SER A 143 -16.07 -3.93 -23.73
CA SER A 143 -16.70 -3.35 -22.54
C SER A 143 -15.81 -2.36 -21.80
N TRP A 144 -14.50 -2.31 -22.07
CA TRP A 144 -13.62 -1.34 -21.44
C TRP A 144 -14.02 0.08 -21.79
N ARG A 145 -14.41 0.81 -20.76
CA ARG A 145 -14.83 2.21 -20.82
C ARG A 145 -14.34 2.93 -19.57
N ALA A 146 -13.81 4.12 -19.76
CA ALA A 146 -13.50 5.06 -18.70
C ALA A 146 -13.66 6.48 -19.23
N GLU A 147 -13.65 7.48 -18.35
CA GLU A 147 -13.68 8.87 -18.76
C GLU A 147 -12.44 9.21 -19.60
N PRO A 148 -12.57 10.02 -20.67
CA PRO A 148 -11.43 10.44 -21.49
C PRO A 148 -10.25 10.96 -20.64
N GLY A 149 -9.04 10.53 -20.98
CA GLY A 149 -7.83 10.88 -20.25
C GLY A 149 -7.55 10.04 -18.99
N THR A 150 -8.44 9.11 -18.63
CA THR A 150 -8.22 8.18 -17.50
C THR A 150 -7.17 7.14 -17.85
N ILE A 151 -6.22 6.91 -16.95
CA ILE A 151 -5.30 5.78 -16.98
C ILE A 151 -5.85 4.71 -16.06
N THR A 152 -6.14 3.53 -16.61
CA THR A 152 -6.62 2.39 -15.82
C THR A 152 -5.49 1.36 -15.68
N ILE A 153 -5.30 0.89 -14.45
CA ILE A 153 -4.32 -0.13 -14.06
C ILE A 153 -5.08 -1.33 -13.53
N ILE A 154 -5.00 -2.47 -14.24
CA ILE A 154 -5.59 -3.74 -13.82
C ILE A 154 -4.48 -4.63 -13.30
N HIS A 155 -4.57 -5.15 -12.07
CA HIS A 155 -3.52 -5.98 -11.48
C HIS A 155 -4.04 -7.23 -10.77
N ASN A 156 -3.22 -8.28 -10.73
CA ASN A 156 -3.55 -9.51 -9.98
C ASN A 156 -3.11 -9.47 -8.50
N GLY A 157 -2.44 -8.40 -8.07
CA GLY A 157 -1.92 -8.22 -6.71
C GLY A 157 -0.62 -8.96 -6.40
N TYR A 158 -0.07 -9.67 -7.38
CA TYR A 158 1.19 -10.40 -7.25
C TYR A 158 2.23 -9.83 -8.20
N ASP A 159 2.16 -10.18 -9.48
CA ASP A 159 3.23 -10.00 -10.45
C ASP A 159 2.76 -9.47 -11.81
N LEU A 160 1.46 -9.45 -12.08
CA LEU A 160 0.91 -9.03 -13.37
C LEU A 160 0.12 -7.73 -13.26
N ALA A 161 0.35 -6.83 -14.23
CA ALA A 161 -0.44 -5.63 -14.41
C ALA A 161 -0.65 -5.27 -15.89
N VAL A 162 -1.78 -4.65 -16.18
CA VAL A 162 -2.14 -4.07 -17.49
C VAL A 162 -2.44 -2.59 -17.30
N PHE A 163 -1.90 -1.76 -18.20
CA PHE A 163 -2.10 -0.32 -18.22
C PHE A 163 -2.72 0.05 -19.56
N TRP A 164 -3.79 0.84 -19.51
CA TRP A 164 -4.37 1.42 -20.70
C TRP A 164 -4.93 2.81 -20.39
N GLY A 165 -4.84 3.71 -21.38
CA GLY A 165 -5.42 5.05 -21.31
C GLY A 165 -6.71 5.12 -22.11
N ALA A 166 -7.70 5.85 -21.59
CA ALA A 166 -8.94 6.13 -22.28
C ALA A 166 -8.78 7.28 -23.28
N SER A 167 -9.11 7.01 -24.54
CA SER A 167 -9.22 7.97 -25.63
C SER A 167 -10.45 8.88 -25.45
N ALA A 168 -10.63 9.84 -26.37
CA ALA A 168 -11.77 10.76 -26.40
C ALA A 168 -13.14 10.05 -26.47
N ASP A 169 -13.18 8.82 -27.00
CA ASP A 169 -14.38 7.97 -27.06
C ASP A 169 -14.55 7.07 -25.82
N GLY A 170 -13.70 7.25 -24.81
CA GLY A 170 -13.66 6.45 -23.58
C GLY A 170 -13.12 5.03 -23.75
N ARG A 171 -12.60 4.68 -24.95
CA ARG A 171 -12.05 3.35 -25.24
C ARG A 171 -10.53 3.32 -25.10
N PRO A 172 -9.89 2.15 -25.07
CA PRO A 172 -8.44 2.06 -25.05
C PRO A 172 -7.81 2.80 -26.23
N LEU A 173 -6.78 3.60 -25.94
CA LEU A 173 -6.01 4.34 -26.93
C LEU A 173 -5.53 3.43 -28.05
N ARG A 174 -5.58 3.96 -29.27
CA ARG A 174 -5.09 3.28 -30.48
C ARG A 174 -3.97 4.11 -31.10
N ASN A 175 -3.04 3.43 -31.74
CA ASN A 175 -2.14 4.08 -32.68
C ASN A 175 -2.95 4.50 -33.92
N LEU A 176 -2.85 5.77 -34.32
CA LEU A 176 -3.60 6.30 -35.46
C LEU A 176 -3.11 5.74 -36.79
N GLU A 177 -1.81 5.41 -36.89
CA GLU A 177 -1.21 4.87 -38.10
C GLU A 177 -1.52 3.38 -38.29
N THR A 178 -1.42 2.58 -37.22
CA THR A 178 -1.56 1.12 -37.29
C THR A 178 -2.93 0.60 -36.85
N GLY A 179 -3.74 1.42 -36.17
CA GLY A 179 -5.01 1.01 -35.56
C GLY A 179 -4.88 0.11 -34.32
N GLU A 180 -3.66 -0.30 -33.97
CA GLU A 180 -3.37 -1.19 -32.84
C GLU A 180 -3.57 -0.48 -31.51
N PHE A 181 -3.92 -1.25 -30.48
CA PHE A 181 -4.12 -0.72 -29.14
C PHE A 181 -2.79 -0.41 -28.44
N ARG A 182 -2.72 0.75 -27.80
CA ARG A 182 -1.60 1.18 -26.94
C ARG A 182 -1.84 0.70 -25.52
N ILE A 183 -1.64 -0.61 -25.30
CA ILE A 183 -1.75 -1.26 -23.99
C ILE A 183 -0.37 -1.70 -23.54
N LEU A 184 -0.01 -1.35 -22.31
CA LEU A 184 1.23 -1.80 -21.69
C LEU A 184 0.91 -2.93 -20.71
N THR A 185 1.74 -3.97 -20.72
CA THR A 185 1.62 -5.11 -19.82
C THR A 185 2.91 -5.26 -19.05
N LEU A 186 2.82 -5.39 -17.74
CA LEU A 186 3.95 -5.63 -16.85
C LEU A 186 3.84 -7.04 -16.28
N GLN A 187 4.94 -7.78 -16.33
CA GLN A 187 5.15 -9.01 -15.59
C GLN A 187 6.42 -8.86 -14.77
N LEU A 188 6.30 -8.89 -13.44
CA LEU A 188 7.44 -8.93 -12.54
C LEU A 188 7.96 -10.37 -12.48
N SER A 189 9.06 -10.64 -13.19
CA SER A 189 9.78 -11.91 -13.05
C SER A 189 10.38 -12.00 -11.64
N ARG A 190 10.10 -13.10 -10.93
CA ARG A 190 10.83 -13.48 -9.72
C ARG A 190 12.20 -14.05 -10.08
#